data_AF-A0A0A1WWR1-F1
#
_entry.id   AF-A0A0A1WWR1-F1
#
_cell.length_a   1.000
_cell.length_b   1.000
_cell.length_c   1.000
_cell.angle_alpha   90.00
_cell.angle_beta   90.00
_cell.angle_gamma   90.00
#
_symmetry.space_group_name_H-M   'P 1'
#
loop_
_entity.id
_entity.type
_entity.pdbx_description
1 polymer ?
#
loop_
_entity_poly.entity_id
_entity_poly.type
_entity_poly.pdbx_seq_one_letter_code
_entity_poly.pdbx_strand_id
1 'polypeptide(L)'
;MSKFCGVISKRTNSEQLEPLRFSHLEMLTKWLASETESLQSDFATKSEAVHDLQKQVIQNEQKLIEINGIMEVLKEKVIATEHEVAVNEANINLLERNIKALEDYANRPLTAAGITCGCPIVREQQEQRRMLQMLQNTDHSMAQLQLIMNEFQELQPYAQRMSSPFNTISKILDCHVSTLKQTENNLDSLVEKMYAVDGMLQLALLHLAASRQSRSHSAPPTLCKPIGDGPANMRS
;
A
#
# COMPACT_ATOMS: atom_id res chain seq x y z
N MET A 1 -33.58 75.59 20.45
CA MET A 1 -34.83 75.21 19.75
C MET A 1 -35.65 74.38 20.74
N SER A 2 -36.47 74.90 21.65
CA SER A 2 -37.60 75.85 21.60
C SER A 2 -38.75 75.39 20.69
N LYS A 3 -39.89 75.14 21.35
CA LYS A 3 -41.27 74.96 20.87
C LYS A 3 -41.66 73.55 20.39
N PHE A 4 -42.15 72.71 21.32
CA PHE A 4 -43.37 71.89 21.15
C PHE A 4 -43.84 71.20 22.46
N CYS A 5 -43.56 71.78 23.63
CA CYS A 5 -43.97 71.21 24.93
C CYS A 5 -45.03 72.10 25.61
N GLY A 6 -46.14 72.36 24.91
CA GLY A 6 -47.06 73.41 25.36
C GLY A 6 -48.48 73.32 24.83
N VAL A 7 -49.08 72.13 24.68
CA VAL A 7 -50.55 72.03 24.51
C VAL A 7 -51.09 70.70 25.06
N ILE A 8 -50.83 70.34 26.32
CA ILE A 8 -51.71 69.40 27.06
C ILE A 8 -51.85 69.90 28.50
N SER A 9 -52.37 71.12 28.64
CA SER A 9 -52.84 71.61 29.93
C SER A 9 -54.11 72.39 29.66
N LYS A 10 -55.23 71.66 29.61
CA LYS A 10 -56.56 72.06 30.11
C LYS A 10 -57.64 71.06 29.67
N ARG A 11 -58.45 70.68 30.67
CA ARG A 11 -59.75 69.98 30.64
C ARG A 11 -59.73 68.48 30.34
N THR A 12 -60.12 67.73 31.36
CA THR A 12 -60.98 66.52 31.33
C THR A 12 -61.14 66.03 32.78
N ASN A 13 -61.86 66.77 33.63
CA ASN A 13 -63.17 66.29 34.05
C ASN A 13 -64.06 65.84 32.88
N SER A 14 -63.86 64.60 32.44
CA SER A 14 -64.84 63.80 31.69
C SER A 14 -64.38 62.35 31.81
N GLU A 15 -65.13 61.54 32.56
CA GLU A 15 -64.92 60.11 32.79
C GLU A 15 -65.20 59.27 31.52
N GLN A 16 -64.71 59.70 30.37
CA GLN A 16 -64.84 59.00 29.08
C GLN A 16 -63.55 59.08 28.23
N LEU A 17 -62.37 59.07 28.87
CA LEU A 17 -61.10 58.89 28.16
C LEU A 17 -60.86 57.42 27.82
N GLU A 18 -61.55 57.02 26.75
CA GLU A 18 -61.18 56.02 25.74
C GLU A 18 -60.63 54.66 26.20
N PRO A 19 -61.52 53.65 26.31
CA PRO A 19 -61.16 52.22 26.29
C PRO A 19 -60.27 51.82 25.09
N LEU A 20 -60.24 52.66 24.05
CA LEU A 20 -59.45 52.51 22.83
C LEU A 20 -57.93 52.66 23.06
N ARG A 21 -57.44 53.37 24.08
CA ARG A 21 -55.98 53.57 24.23
C ARG A 21 -55.25 52.37 24.84
N PHE A 22 -55.89 51.68 25.79
CA PHE A 22 -55.32 50.47 26.39
C PHE A 22 -55.34 49.28 25.43
N SER A 23 -56.38 49.14 24.62
CA SER A 23 -56.49 48.05 23.63
C SER A 23 -55.46 48.14 22.50
N HIS A 24 -55.12 49.35 22.02
CA HIS A 24 -54.01 49.52 21.07
C HIS A 24 -52.66 49.19 21.68
N LEU A 25 -52.43 49.54 22.95
CA LEU A 25 -51.19 49.24 23.66
C LEU A 25 -51.04 47.73 23.88
N GLU A 26 -52.13 47.06 24.26
CA GLU A 26 -52.20 45.61 24.39
C GLU A 26 -51.95 44.89 23.05
N MET A 27 -52.51 45.42 21.95
CA MET A 27 -52.26 44.90 20.60
C MET A 27 -50.78 45.04 20.20
N LEU A 28 -50.15 46.19 20.47
CA LEU A 28 -48.72 46.39 20.23
C LEU A 28 -47.86 45.46 21.08
N THR A 29 -48.22 45.25 22.35
CA THR A 29 -47.53 44.28 23.22
C THR A 29 -47.63 42.86 22.70
N LYS A 30 -48.82 42.43 22.23
CA LYS A 30 -49.02 41.10 21.62
C LYS A 30 -48.21 40.94 20.32
N TRP A 31 -48.19 41.97 19.48
CA TRP A 31 -47.42 41.95 18.24
C TRP A 31 -45.91 41.87 18.51
N LEU A 32 -45.39 42.68 19.44
CA LEU A 32 -43.99 42.62 19.85
C LEU A 32 -43.62 41.27 20.47
N ALA A 33 -44.49 40.68 21.29
CA ALA A 33 -44.27 39.36 21.86
C ALA A 33 -44.19 38.29 20.75
N SER A 34 -45.14 38.29 19.82
CA SER A 34 -45.14 37.39 18.66
C SER A 34 -43.89 37.54 17.79
N GLU A 35 -43.47 38.78 17.50
CA GLU A 35 -42.27 39.03 16.69
C GLU A 35 -41.01 38.58 17.42
N THR A 36 -40.96 38.79 18.75
CA THR A 36 -39.84 38.35 19.59
C THR A 36 -39.74 36.83 19.65
N GLU A 37 -40.86 36.12 19.79
CA GLU A 37 -40.91 34.65 19.76
C GLU A 37 -40.48 34.10 18.39
N SER A 38 -40.96 34.72 17.31
CA SER A 38 -40.56 34.37 15.93
C SER A 38 -39.05 34.56 15.73
N LEU A 39 -38.51 35.72 16.10
CA LEU A 39 -37.07 36.00 16.02
C LEU A 39 -36.24 35.05 16.88
N GLN A 40 -36.71 34.67 18.06
CA GLN A 40 -36.05 33.72 18.92
C GLN A 40 -35.98 32.33 18.28
N SER A 41 -37.09 31.88 17.68
CA SER A 41 -37.14 30.60 16.95
C SER A 41 -36.20 30.60 15.74
N ASP A 42 -36.20 31.68 14.95
CA ASP A 42 -35.31 31.85 13.81
C ASP A 42 -33.83 31.88 14.23
N PHE A 43 -33.52 32.57 15.33
CA PHE A 43 -32.17 32.61 15.88
C PHE A 43 -31.70 31.23 16.32
N ALA A 44 -32.54 30.47 17.03
CA ALA A 44 -32.22 29.11 17.46
C ALA A 44 -31.93 28.20 16.26
N THR A 45 -32.81 28.22 15.25
CA THR A 45 -32.66 27.41 14.04
C THR A 45 -31.37 27.75 13.28
N LYS A 46 -31.09 29.04 13.09
CA LYS A 46 -29.85 29.48 12.41
C LYS A 46 -28.60 29.16 13.22
N SER A 47 -28.65 29.28 14.55
CA SER A 47 -27.53 28.92 15.43
C SER A 47 -27.21 27.43 15.34
N GLU A 48 -28.22 26.57 15.29
CA GLU A 48 -28.04 25.13 15.13
C GLU A 48 -27.42 24.79 13.77
N ALA A 49 -27.94 25.38 12.69
CA ALA A 49 -27.38 25.19 11.35
C ALA A 49 -25.91 25.64 11.24
N VAL A 50 -25.56 26.77 11.87
CA VAL A 50 -24.16 27.25 11.92
C VAL A 50 -23.28 26.28 12.70
N HIS A 51 -23.76 25.74 13.81
CA HIS A 51 -23.02 24.74 14.59
C HIS A 51 -22.78 23.45 13.79
N ASP A 52 -23.77 22.98 13.03
CA ASP A 52 -23.62 21.82 12.16
C ASP A 52 -22.62 22.05 11.03
N LEU A 53 -22.65 23.23 10.40
CA LEU A 53 -21.66 23.61 9.40
C LEU A 53 -20.26 23.69 10.00
N GLN A 54 -20.12 24.24 11.20
CA GLN A 54 -18.84 24.30 11.90
C GLN A 54 -18.27 22.90 12.15
N LYS A 55 -19.12 21.94 12.56
CA LYS A 55 -18.71 20.54 12.72
C LYS A 55 -18.21 19.93 11.42
N GLN A 56 -18.88 20.20 10.29
CA GLN A 56 -18.44 19.73 8.98
C GLN A 56 -17.10 20.35 8.55
N VAL A 57 -16.89 21.65 8.82
CA VAL A 57 -15.62 22.33 8.52
C VAL A 57 -14.46 21.66 9.26
N ILE A 58 -14.63 21.37 10.56
CA ILE A 58 -13.61 20.69 11.36
C ILE A 58 -13.33 19.27 10.82
N GLN A 59 -14.37 18.53 10.43
CA GLN A 59 -14.19 17.21 9.81
C GLN A 59 -13.45 17.28 8.48
N ASN A 60 -13.72 18.30 7.66
CA ASN A 60 -13.03 18.49 6.39
C ASN A 60 -11.57 18.89 6.59
N GLU A 61 -11.29 19.76 7.56
CA GLU A 61 -9.92 20.12 7.97
C GLU A 61 -9.12 18.88 8.35
N GLN A 62 -9.68 18.00 9.18
CA GLN A 62 -9.02 16.75 9.57
C GLN A 62 -8.70 15.86 8.36
N LYS A 63 -9.63 15.71 7.41
CA LYS A 63 -9.39 14.96 6.16
C LYS A 63 -8.29 15.61 5.31
N LEU A 64 -8.23 16.94 5.26
CA LEU A 64 -7.17 17.64 4.52
C LEU A 64 -5.80 17.41 5.14
N ILE A 65 -5.71 17.36 6.48
CA ILE A 65 -4.47 17.02 7.19
C ILE A 65 -4.04 15.59 6.85
N GLU A 66 -4.96 14.62 6.82
CA GLU A 66 -4.68 13.24 6.43
C GLU A 66 -4.18 13.14 4.98
N ILE A 67 -4.85 13.84 4.05
CA ILE A 67 -4.43 13.90 2.65
C ILE A 67 -3.03 14.48 2.52
N ASN A 68 -2.73 15.56 3.26
CA ASN A 68 -1.40 16.17 3.25
C ASN A 68 -0.33 15.20 3.77
N GLY A 69 -0.64 14.42 4.82
CA GLY A 69 0.25 13.37 5.32
C GLY A 69 0.55 12.29 4.26
N ILE A 70 -0.47 11.83 3.54
CA ILE A 70 -0.31 10.87 2.44
C ILE A 70 0.55 11.49 1.32
N MET A 71 0.33 12.76 0.99
CA MET A 71 1.04 13.46 -0.07
C MET A 71 2.55 13.60 0.23
N GLU A 72 2.92 13.89 1.47
CA GLU A 72 4.34 13.95 1.86
C GLU A 72 5.01 12.57 1.76
N VAL A 73 4.35 11.50 2.22
CA VAL A 73 4.88 10.13 2.05
C VAL A 73 5.03 9.78 0.58
N LEU A 74 4.05 10.14 -0.26
CA LEU A 74 4.12 9.90 -1.69
C LEU A 74 5.29 10.64 -2.33
N LYS A 75 5.51 11.90 -1.95
CA LYS A 75 6.63 12.70 -2.43
C LYS A 75 7.97 12.07 -2.08
N GLU A 76 8.16 11.59 -0.86
CA GLU A 76 9.37 10.86 -0.45
C GLU A 76 9.58 9.60 -1.30
N LYS A 77 8.51 8.84 -1.55
CA LYS A 77 8.56 7.62 -2.39
C LYS A 77 8.89 7.92 -3.85
N VAL A 78 8.35 9.00 -4.40
CA VAL A 78 8.68 9.45 -5.77
C VAL A 78 10.16 9.81 -5.86
N ILE A 79 10.68 10.61 -4.94
CA ILE A 79 12.10 10.98 -4.91
C ILE A 79 12.99 9.74 -4.81
N ALA A 80 12.64 8.78 -3.95
CA ALA A 80 13.40 7.53 -3.82
C ALA A 80 13.39 6.73 -5.13
N THR A 81 12.22 6.62 -5.78
CA THR A 81 12.09 5.90 -7.05
C THR A 81 12.86 6.58 -8.18
N GLU A 82 12.80 7.91 -8.27
CA GLU A 82 13.59 8.69 -9.24
C GLU A 82 15.09 8.47 -9.04
N HIS A 83 15.54 8.41 -7.79
CA HIS A 83 16.94 8.09 -7.48
C HIS A 83 17.32 6.66 -7.90
N GLU A 84 16.49 5.67 -7.58
CA GLU A 84 16.71 4.28 -8.01
C GLU A 84 16.78 4.15 -9.54
N VAL A 85 15.90 4.84 -10.26
CA VAL A 85 15.91 4.88 -11.73
C VAL A 85 17.20 5.51 -12.25
N ALA A 86 17.67 6.63 -11.67
CA ALA A 86 18.92 7.27 -12.08
C ALA A 86 20.15 6.38 -11.83
N VAL A 87 20.18 5.65 -10.72
CA VAL A 87 21.24 4.67 -10.43
C VAL A 87 21.21 3.52 -11.44
N ASN A 88 20.02 3.00 -11.75
CA ASN A 88 19.86 1.96 -12.76
C ASN A 88 20.29 2.42 -14.15
N GLU A 89 19.97 3.65 -14.54
CA GLU A 89 20.42 4.25 -15.80
C GLU A 89 21.96 4.35 -15.86
N ALA A 90 22.60 4.78 -14.77
CA ALA A 90 24.06 4.82 -14.69
C ALA A 90 24.69 3.42 -14.83
N ASN A 91 24.07 2.41 -14.21
CA ASN A 91 24.51 1.02 -14.30
C ASN A 91 24.36 0.46 -15.73
N ILE A 92 23.24 0.73 -16.40
CA ILE A 92 23.00 0.33 -17.79
C ILE A 92 24.06 0.96 -18.70
N ASN A 93 24.29 2.27 -18.58
CA ASN A 93 25.30 2.99 -19.35
C ASN A 93 26.72 2.41 -19.14
N LEU A 94 27.05 1.99 -17.91
CA LEU A 94 28.32 1.33 -17.62
C LEU A 94 28.42 -0.04 -18.30
N LEU A 95 27.36 -0.84 -18.22
CA LEU A 95 27.29 -2.16 -18.85
C LEU A 95 27.42 -2.05 -20.37
N GLU A 96 26.74 -1.10 -21.01
CA GLU A 96 26.83 -0.86 -22.45
C GLU A 96 28.26 -0.49 -22.88
N ARG A 97 28.95 0.36 -22.11
CA ARG A 97 30.37 0.68 -22.38
C ARG A 97 31.27 -0.54 -22.25
N ASN A 98 31.03 -1.38 -21.25
CA ASN A 98 31.81 -2.60 -21.04
C ASN A 98 31.58 -3.61 -22.17
N ILE A 99 30.32 -3.80 -22.59
CA ILE A 99 29.96 -4.65 -23.73
C ILE A 99 30.66 -4.16 -24.98
N LYS A 100 30.58 -2.85 -25.28
CA LYS A 100 31.25 -2.26 -26.44
C LYS A 100 32.77 -2.46 -26.41
N ALA A 101 33.41 -2.28 -25.25
CA ALA A 101 34.84 -2.51 -25.10
C ALA A 101 35.22 -3.99 -25.34
N LEU A 102 34.38 -4.94 -24.91
CA LEU A 102 34.56 -6.36 -25.17
C LEU A 102 34.33 -6.71 -26.65
N GLU A 103 33.34 -6.12 -27.29
CA GLU A 103 33.10 -6.26 -28.73
C GLU A 103 34.29 -5.72 -29.54
N ASP A 104 34.79 -4.53 -29.20
CA ASP A 104 35.98 -3.94 -29.84
C ASP A 104 37.22 -4.83 -29.65
N TYR A 105 37.37 -5.45 -28.48
CA TYR A 105 38.44 -6.40 -28.21
C TYR A 105 38.29 -7.69 -29.02
N ALA A 106 37.08 -8.25 -29.08
CA ALA A 106 36.78 -9.47 -29.84
C ALA A 106 36.88 -9.28 -31.35
N ASN A 107 36.58 -8.08 -31.84
CA ASN A 107 36.63 -7.72 -33.26
C ASN A 107 38.02 -7.25 -33.72
N ARG A 108 39.03 -7.17 -32.84
CA ARG A 108 40.40 -6.89 -33.27
C ARG A 108 40.86 -7.97 -34.25
N PRO A 109 41.32 -7.60 -35.47
CA PRO A 109 41.90 -8.57 -36.36
C PRO A 109 43.09 -9.22 -35.64
N LEU A 110 43.07 -10.56 -35.56
CA LEU A 110 44.24 -11.34 -35.18
C LEU A 110 45.39 -10.85 -36.07
N THR A 111 46.37 -10.17 -35.48
CA THR A 111 47.49 -9.61 -36.21
C THR A 111 48.14 -10.72 -37.04
N ALA A 112 48.48 -10.39 -38.29
CA ALA A 112 48.99 -11.32 -39.30
C ALA A 112 50.34 -12.00 -38.95
N ALA A 113 50.80 -11.90 -37.70
CA ALA A 113 51.97 -12.60 -37.19
C ALA A 113 51.67 -14.02 -36.68
N GLY A 114 50.41 -14.48 -36.72
CA GLY A 114 49.99 -15.70 -36.04
C GLY A 114 49.91 -16.99 -36.86
N ILE A 115 49.08 -17.04 -37.91
CA ILE A 115 48.73 -18.33 -38.55
C ILE A 115 48.39 -18.12 -40.02
N THR A 116 49.40 -18.16 -40.89
CA THR A 116 49.25 -18.56 -42.30
C THR A 116 49.29 -20.09 -42.38
N CYS A 117 48.27 -20.77 -41.84
CA CYS A 117 47.99 -22.15 -42.23
C CYS A 117 46.75 -22.16 -43.13
N GLY A 118 46.90 -22.64 -44.37
CA GLY A 118 45.81 -23.04 -45.25
C GLY A 118 45.09 -24.29 -44.72
N CYS A 119 44.56 -24.20 -43.50
CA CYS A 119 43.90 -25.28 -42.79
C CYS A 119 42.37 -25.27 -43.11
N PRO A 120 41.69 -26.42 -43.28
CA PRO A 120 40.26 -26.50 -43.65
C PRO A 120 39.27 -25.92 -42.62
N ILE A 121 39.76 -25.61 -41.42
CA ILE A 121 39.02 -25.07 -40.26
C ILE A 121 38.35 -23.72 -40.58
N VAL A 122 38.85 -22.98 -41.56
CA VAL A 122 38.31 -21.67 -41.97
C VAL A 122 36.93 -21.79 -42.64
N ARG A 123 36.64 -22.89 -43.34
CA ARG A 123 35.32 -23.11 -43.97
C ARG A 123 34.23 -23.43 -42.95
N GLU A 124 34.51 -24.26 -41.96
CA GLU A 124 33.59 -24.57 -40.85
C GLU A 124 33.27 -23.33 -40.00
N GLN A 125 34.26 -22.47 -39.75
CA GLN A 125 34.01 -21.18 -39.08
C GLN A 125 33.15 -20.21 -39.89
N GLN A 126 33.18 -20.28 -41.23
CA GLN A 126 32.40 -19.40 -42.09
C GLN A 126 30.93 -19.85 -42.14
N GLU A 127 30.68 -21.16 -42.18
CA GLU A 127 29.33 -21.72 -42.09
C GLU A 127 28.71 -21.52 -40.70
N GLN A 128 29.48 -21.73 -39.62
CA GLN A 128 29.04 -21.39 -38.26
C GLN A 128 28.74 -19.90 -38.10
N ARG A 129 29.56 -19.00 -38.66
CA ARG A 129 29.27 -17.56 -38.65
C ARG A 129 28.00 -17.20 -39.41
N ARG A 130 27.75 -17.81 -40.57
CA ARG A 130 26.48 -17.61 -41.31
C ARG A 130 25.28 -18.12 -40.51
N MET A 131 25.42 -19.26 -39.83
CA MET A 131 24.37 -19.79 -38.98
C MET A 131 24.10 -18.87 -37.78
N LEU A 132 25.16 -18.38 -37.12
CA LEU A 132 25.05 -17.41 -36.03
C LEU A 132 24.38 -16.11 -36.51
N GLN A 133 24.75 -15.62 -37.69
CA GLN A 133 24.17 -14.42 -38.29
C GLN A 133 22.70 -14.62 -38.65
N MET A 134 22.30 -15.80 -39.15
CA MET A 134 20.89 -16.13 -39.37
C MET A 134 20.11 -16.19 -38.06
N LEU A 135 20.69 -16.75 -36.99
CA LEU A 135 20.06 -16.77 -35.67
C LEU A 135 19.88 -15.35 -35.12
N GLN A 136 20.91 -14.50 -35.21
CA GLN A 136 20.82 -13.09 -34.82
C GLN A 136 19.78 -12.32 -35.63
N ASN A 137 19.69 -12.56 -36.94
CA ASN A 137 18.68 -11.94 -37.79
C ASN A 137 17.27 -12.41 -37.42
N THR A 138 17.10 -13.71 -37.11
CA THR A 138 15.81 -14.27 -36.67
C THR A 138 15.39 -13.69 -35.34
N ASP A 139 16.33 -13.56 -34.40
CA ASP A 139 16.10 -12.96 -33.08
C ASP A 139 15.72 -11.47 -33.21
N HIS A 140 16.39 -10.74 -34.10
CA HIS A 140 16.02 -9.36 -34.42
C HIS A 140 14.62 -9.25 -35.05
N SER A 141 14.26 -10.16 -35.96
CA SER A 141 12.91 -10.21 -36.54
C SER A 141 11.84 -10.57 -35.50
N MET A 142 12.14 -11.45 -34.55
CA MET A 142 11.24 -11.73 -33.42
C MET A 142 11.07 -10.52 -32.52
N ALA A 143 12.15 -9.80 -32.21
CA ALA A 143 12.09 -8.55 -31.44
C ALA A 143 11.25 -7.48 -32.16
N GLN A 144 11.37 -7.34 -33.48
CA GLN A 144 10.52 -6.44 -34.28
C GLN A 144 9.05 -6.85 -34.24
N LEU A 145 8.75 -8.15 -34.37
CA LEU A 145 7.37 -8.66 -34.24
C LEU A 145 6.80 -8.36 -32.85
N GLN A 146 7.61 -8.49 -31.81
CA GLN A 146 7.22 -8.18 -30.44
C GLN A 146 6.95 -6.69 -30.25
N LEU A 147 7.72 -5.83 -30.91
CA LEU A 147 7.52 -4.38 -30.90
C LEU A 147 6.21 -3.99 -31.61
N ILE A 148 5.93 -4.57 -32.78
CA ILE A 148 4.64 -4.40 -33.48
C ILE A 148 3.47 -4.90 -32.62
N MET A 149 3.65 -6.03 -31.92
CA MET A 149 2.64 -6.56 -31.01
C MET A 149 2.40 -5.63 -29.82
N ASN A 150 3.45 -5.00 -29.28
CA ASN A 150 3.35 -4.00 -28.24
C ASN A 150 2.65 -2.73 -28.74
N GLU A 151 2.97 -2.23 -29.94
CA GLU A 151 2.25 -1.11 -30.56
C GLU A 151 0.75 -1.41 -30.74
N PHE A 152 0.41 -2.65 -31.12
CA PHE A 152 -0.98 -3.09 -31.21
C PHE A 152 -1.68 -3.14 -29.83
N GLN A 153 -0.95 -3.55 -28.79
CA GLN A 153 -1.43 -3.52 -27.40
C GLN A 153 -1.55 -2.08 -26.86
N GLU A 154 -0.69 -1.14 -27.26
CA GLU A 154 -0.79 0.27 -26.89
C GLU A 154 -1.99 0.97 -27.55
N LEU A 155 -2.43 0.50 -28.73
CA LEU A 155 -3.66 0.95 -29.39
C LEU A 155 -4.93 0.38 -28.74
N GLN A 156 -4.85 -0.75 -28.04
CA GLN A 156 -5.97 -1.41 -27.37
C GLN A 156 -6.68 -0.54 -26.30
N PRO A 157 -5.97 0.24 -25.45
CA PRO A 157 -6.57 1.24 -24.56
C PRO A 157 -7.40 2.31 -25.28
N TYR A 158 -7.04 2.72 -26.49
CA TYR A 158 -7.77 3.74 -27.24
C TYR A 158 -9.11 3.22 -27.76
N ALA A 159 -9.19 1.93 -28.12
CA ALA A 159 -10.46 1.24 -28.39
C ALA A 159 -11.30 1.04 -27.11
N GLN A 160 -10.64 0.89 -25.95
CA GLN A 160 -11.30 0.71 -24.65
C GLN A 160 -11.70 2.01 -23.94
N ARG A 161 -11.20 3.19 -24.35
CA ARG A 161 -11.65 4.49 -23.81
C ARG A 161 -13.10 4.83 -24.16
N MET A 162 -13.69 4.13 -25.13
CA MET A 162 -15.14 4.15 -25.41
C MET A 162 -15.93 3.10 -24.62
N SER A 163 -15.27 2.34 -23.74
CA SER A 163 -15.86 1.16 -23.13
C SER A 163 -16.55 1.42 -21.80
N SER A 164 -17.64 0.70 -21.62
CA SER A 164 -18.51 0.75 -20.46
C SER A 164 -17.73 0.55 -19.15
N PRO A 165 -18.14 1.18 -18.03
CA PRO A 165 -17.55 0.94 -16.70
C PRO A 165 -17.46 -0.54 -16.31
N PHE A 166 -18.29 -1.41 -16.91
CA PHE A 166 -18.21 -2.86 -16.77
C PHE A 166 -16.84 -3.45 -17.16
N ASN A 167 -16.15 -2.88 -18.15
CA ASN A 167 -14.83 -3.37 -18.55
C ASN A 167 -13.75 -3.06 -17.50
N THR A 168 -13.80 -1.87 -16.91
CA THR A 168 -12.91 -1.51 -15.79
C THR A 168 -13.19 -2.39 -14.59
N ILE A 169 -14.46 -2.60 -14.25
CA ILE A 169 -14.86 -3.48 -13.15
C ILE A 169 -14.38 -4.93 -13.42
N SER A 170 -14.57 -5.45 -14.63
CA SER A 170 -14.11 -6.80 -15.00
C SER A 170 -12.61 -6.94 -14.82
N LYS A 171 -11.81 -5.98 -15.31
CA LYS A 171 -10.35 -6.00 -15.15
C LYS A 171 -9.91 -5.95 -13.67
N ILE A 172 -10.59 -5.16 -12.84
CA ILE A 172 -10.32 -5.12 -11.41
C ILE A 172 -10.63 -6.49 -10.77
N LEU A 173 -11.76 -7.10 -11.14
CA LEU A 173 -12.12 -8.43 -10.66
C LEU A 173 -11.13 -9.50 -11.13
N ASP A 174 -10.69 -9.46 -12.38
CA ASP A 174 -9.67 -10.37 -12.90
C ASP A 174 -8.35 -10.23 -12.14
N CYS A 175 -7.94 -8.99 -11.82
CA CYS A 175 -6.78 -8.70 -10.98
C CYS A 175 -6.94 -9.28 -9.56
N HIS A 176 -8.11 -9.10 -8.95
CA HIS A 176 -8.41 -9.67 -7.63
C HIS A 176 -8.38 -11.20 -7.66
N VAL A 177 -8.95 -11.83 -8.68
CA VAL A 177 -8.94 -13.29 -8.85
C VAL A 177 -7.50 -13.81 -8.98
N SER A 178 -6.67 -13.16 -9.79
CA SER A 178 -5.27 -13.51 -9.95
C SER A 178 -4.51 -13.39 -8.62
N THR A 179 -4.71 -12.29 -7.90
CA THR A 179 -4.07 -12.03 -6.60
C THR A 179 -4.50 -13.05 -5.55
N LEU A 180 -5.78 -13.41 -5.50
CA LEU A 180 -6.30 -14.42 -4.58
C LEU A 180 -5.70 -15.81 -4.88
N LYS A 181 -5.65 -16.22 -6.15
CA LYS A 181 -5.00 -17.48 -6.53
C LYS A 181 -3.53 -17.52 -6.15
N GLN A 182 -2.80 -16.42 -6.35
CA GLN A 182 -1.41 -16.35 -5.94
C GLN A 182 -1.27 -16.44 -4.41
N THR A 183 -2.19 -15.83 -3.67
CA THR A 183 -2.22 -15.90 -2.20
C THR A 183 -2.51 -17.31 -1.71
N GLU A 184 -3.47 -18.01 -2.32
CA GLU A 184 -3.79 -19.42 -2.05
C GLU A 184 -2.57 -20.31 -2.29
N ASN A 185 -1.91 -20.20 -3.45
CA ASN A 185 -0.69 -20.96 -3.74
C ASN A 185 0.44 -20.68 -2.72
N ASN A 186 0.58 -19.43 -2.28
CA ASN A 186 1.58 -19.06 -1.28
C ASN A 186 1.25 -19.68 0.09
N LEU A 187 -0.03 -19.78 0.46
CA LEU A 187 -0.48 -20.42 1.69
C LEU A 187 -0.26 -21.93 1.63
N ASP A 188 -0.59 -22.57 0.52
CA ASP A 188 -0.33 -24.00 0.32
C ASP A 188 1.17 -24.31 0.45
N SER A 189 2.02 -23.51 -0.19
CA SER A 189 3.48 -23.64 -0.05
C SER A 189 3.96 -23.44 1.39
N LEU A 190 3.33 -22.52 2.15
CA LEU A 190 3.67 -22.31 3.56
C LEU A 190 3.27 -23.52 4.40
N VAL A 191 2.10 -24.09 4.16
CA VAL A 191 1.61 -25.30 4.84
C VAL A 191 2.53 -26.49 4.57
N GLU A 192 2.96 -26.71 3.32
CA GLU A 192 3.94 -27.74 2.99
C GLU A 192 5.25 -27.57 3.75
N LYS A 193 5.77 -26.34 3.83
CA LYS A 193 6.98 -26.03 4.59
C LYS A 193 6.80 -26.29 6.08
N MET A 194 5.62 -26.01 6.64
CA MET A 194 5.30 -26.31 8.03
C MET A 194 5.31 -27.81 8.31
N TYR A 195 4.70 -28.62 7.43
CA TYR A 195 4.73 -30.08 7.56
C TYR A 195 6.16 -30.63 7.47
N ALA A 196 7.00 -30.07 6.61
CA ALA A 196 8.41 -30.46 6.53
C ALA A 196 9.16 -30.16 7.84
N VAL A 197 8.93 -29.01 8.46
CA VAL A 197 9.53 -28.65 9.75
C VAL A 197 9.04 -29.56 10.87
N ASP A 198 7.73 -29.86 10.94
CA ASP A 198 7.18 -30.78 11.94
C ASP A 198 7.76 -32.19 11.78
N GLY A 199 7.85 -32.70 10.55
CA GLY A 199 8.49 -33.98 10.26
C GLY A 199 9.96 -34.04 10.69
N MET A 200 10.73 -32.97 10.44
CA MET A 200 12.12 -32.87 10.91
C MET A 200 12.21 -32.83 12.45
N LEU A 201 11.28 -32.13 13.12
CA LEU A 201 11.23 -32.08 14.58
C LEU A 201 10.93 -33.46 15.17
N GLN A 202 9.95 -34.18 14.63
CA GLN A 202 9.62 -35.54 15.06
C GLN A 202 10.81 -36.49 14.88
N LEU A 203 11.51 -36.43 13.75
CA LEU A 203 12.73 -37.20 13.52
C LEU A 203 13.82 -36.86 14.54
N ALA A 204 14.06 -35.58 14.81
CA ALA A 204 15.07 -35.14 15.79
C ALA A 204 14.74 -35.67 17.20
N LEU A 205 13.47 -35.63 17.61
CA LEU A 205 13.01 -36.18 18.89
C LEU A 205 13.21 -37.70 18.97
N LEU A 206 12.92 -38.44 17.89
CA LEU A 206 13.17 -39.89 17.82
C LEU A 206 14.67 -40.21 17.94
N HIS A 207 15.54 -39.48 17.23
CA HIS A 207 16.98 -39.64 17.35
C HIS A 207 17.50 -39.34 18.76
N LEU A 208 16.97 -38.31 19.42
CA LEU A 208 17.29 -37.99 20.82
C LEU A 208 16.85 -39.11 21.77
N ALA A 209 15.65 -39.65 21.59
CA ALA A 209 15.15 -40.77 22.39
C ALA A 209 16.00 -42.04 22.21
N ALA A 210 16.31 -42.41 20.97
CA ALA A 210 17.16 -43.55 20.65
C ALA A 210 18.58 -43.40 21.23
N SER A 211 19.15 -42.18 21.17
CA SER A 211 20.46 -41.87 21.77
C SER A 211 20.47 -41.96 23.30
N ARG A 212 19.35 -41.61 23.96
CA ARG A 212 19.20 -41.80 25.42
C ARG A 212 19.07 -43.28 25.79
N GLN A 213 18.39 -44.08 24.98
CA GLN A 213 18.23 -45.51 25.21
C GLN A 213 19.55 -46.28 25.01
N SER A 214 20.34 -45.94 23.98
CA SER A 214 21.66 -46.54 23.78
C SER A 214 22.65 -46.21 24.91
N ARG A 215 22.58 -45.00 25.48
CA ARG A 215 23.38 -44.60 26.67
C ARG A 215 22.96 -45.31 27.96
N SER A 216 21.69 -45.66 28.12
CA SER A 216 21.21 -46.38 29.30
C SER A 216 21.52 -47.88 29.22
N HIS A 217 21.56 -48.48 28.03
CA HIS A 217 22.01 -49.86 27.83
C HIS A 217 23.54 -50.05 27.86
N SER A 218 24.33 -48.98 27.74
CA SER A 218 25.80 -49.02 27.87
C SER A 218 26.32 -48.66 29.25
N ALA A 219 25.45 -48.28 30.19
CA ALA A 219 25.83 -48.10 31.59
C ALA A 219 26.10 -49.48 32.23
N PRO A 220 27.28 -49.73 32.83
CA PRO A 220 27.57 -50.99 33.50
C PRO A 220 26.64 -51.14 34.70
N PRO A 221 26.22 -52.37 35.07
CA PRO A 221 25.30 -52.57 36.19
C PRO A 221 25.95 -52.04 37.46
N THR A 222 25.35 -51.00 38.05
CA THR A 222 25.75 -50.47 39.35
C THR A 222 25.47 -51.55 40.40
N LEU A 223 26.54 -52.21 40.82
CA LEU A 223 26.55 -53.19 41.90
C LEU A 223 26.40 -52.46 43.24
N CYS A 224 25.19 -52.03 43.59
CA CYS A 224 24.90 -51.61 44.96
C CYS A 224 24.85 -52.85 45.85
N LYS A 225 25.98 -53.16 46.51
CA LYS A 225 26.01 -54.10 47.64
C LYS A 225 25.24 -53.49 48.83
N PRO A 226 24.36 -54.24 49.50
CA PRO A 226 23.85 -53.84 50.80
C PRO A 226 24.96 -54.05 51.83
N ILE A 227 25.35 -53.02 52.57
CA ILE A 227 26.12 -53.17 53.81
C ILE A 227 25.10 -53.61 54.86
N GLY A 228 24.91 -54.93 54.93
CA GLY A 228 24.19 -55.60 55.99
C GLY A 228 25.13 -55.92 57.15
N ASP A 229 24.83 -55.29 58.27
CA ASP A 229 24.79 -55.81 59.63
C ASP A 229 25.74 -56.95 60.08
N GLY A 230 26.48 -56.63 61.15
CA GLY A 230 26.53 -57.45 62.37
C GLY A 230 27.92 -57.64 62.98
N PRO A 231 28.05 -57.98 64.29
CA PRO A 231 27.09 -57.79 65.38
C PRO A 231 27.72 -57.30 66.71
N ALA A 232 26.81 -56.92 67.63
CA ALA A 232 26.83 -57.22 69.07
C ALA A 232 27.83 -56.52 70.03
N ASN A 233 27.21 -55.85 71.01
CA ASN A 233 27.48 -55.94 72.45
C ASN A 233 28.87 -55.57 72.99
N MET A 234 28.94 -54.50 73.79
CA MET A 234 28.86 -54.61 75.25
C MET A 234 29.00 -53.24 75.94
N ARG A 235 28.00 -52.93 76.77
CA ARG A 235 28.09 -52.38 78.14
C ARG A 235 29.14 -51.29 78.41
N SER A 236 28.68 -50.08 78.69
CA SER A 236 28.39 -49.53 80.03
C SER A 236 28.21 -48.03 79.94
#